data_AF-A0A0D6LYW9-F1
#
_entry.id   AF-A0A0D6LYW9-F1
#
_cell.length_a   1.000
_cell.length_b   1.000
_cell.length_c   1.000
_cell.angle_alpha   90.00
_cell.angle_beta   90.00
_cell.angle_gamma   90.00
#
_symmetry.space_group_name_H-M   'P 1'
#
loop_
_entity.id
_entity.type
_entity.pdbx_description
1 polymer ?
#
loop_
_entity_poly.entity_id
_entity_poly.type
_entity_poly.pdbx_seq_one_letter_code
_entity_poly.pdbx_strand_id
1 'polypeptide(L)'
;MTDAMFERILSKPDVFYRHQQNDEPDLTTEDKRQILTDLLQSNKALFLQRYGQYISADDCDIFREETDPLIKFMVGQIELKTRRFLALQKLKEKGKYFSDEKMREREPYLYDVMVGKFISEEDRINLRPSVSREECAEGGWANILCQFESSREIAQRRNEHHTQWEREEKESRQSERLSRMEAHVSNMFSSREDEMEDEEEDLGDGLDELREEVNRISQEEAELMEEGMDDSPEVLRREFEAYMQERFLAGMDSRFIDYDTIDHDMALDECDDIRARDLEEKWFDADDDE
;
A
#
# COMPACT_ATOMS: atom_id res chain seq x y z
N MET A 1 28.36 -9.00 -6.01
CA MET A 1 27.28 -8.36 -5.21
C MET A 1 26.62 -7.23 -5.99
N THR A 2 27.32 -6.13 -6.32
CA THR A 2 26.71 -5.00 -7.06
C THR A 2 26.13 -5.34 -8.43
N ASP A 3 26.64 -6.39 -9.08
CA ASP A 3 26.25 -6.78 -10.43
C ASP A 3 24.76 -7.19 -10.51
N ALA A 4 24.31 -8.05 -9.60
CA ALA A 4 22.91 -8.47 -9.52
C ALA A 4 21.98 -7.32 -9.15
N MET A 5 22.41 -6.43 -8.25
CA MET A 5 21.67 -5.22 -7.89
C MET A 5 21.45 -4.32 -9.11
N PHE A 6 22.50 -4.09 -9.91
CA PHE A 6 22.40 -3.26 -11.10
C PHE A 6 21.52 -3.88 -12.18
N GLU A 7 21.63 -5.19 -12.43
CA GLU A 7 20.73 -5.87 -13.38
C GLU A 7 19.26 -5.74 -12.97
N ARG A 8 18.93 -5.85 -11.66
CA ARG A 8 17.56 -5.62 -11.21
C ARG A 8 17.08 -4.19 -11.46
N ILE A 9 17.93 -3.18 -11.25
CA ILE A 9 17.58 -1.77 -11.54
C ILE A 9 17.40 -1.56 -13.04
N LEU A 10 18.31 -2.11 -13.87
CA LEU A 10 18.29 -1.98 -15.32
C LEU A 10 17.08 -2.66 -15.97
N SER A 11 16.58 -3.74 -15.37
CA SER A 11 15.39 -4.46 -15.85
C SER A 11 14.08 -3.65 -15.75
N LYS A 12 14.08 -2.54 -15.00
CA LYS A 12 12.89 -1.71 -14.77
C LYS A 12 12.78 -0.60 -15.82
N PRO A 13 11.63 -0.48 -16.52
CA PRO A 13 11.49 0.44 -17.65
C PRO A 13 11.50 1.92 -17.22
N ASP A 14 10.86 2.25 -16.10
CA ASP A 14 10.66 3.65 -15.65
C ASP A 14 11.70 4.13 -14.63
N VAL A 15 12.95 3.71 -14.78
CA VAL A 15 14.03 4.15 -13.90
C VAL A 15 14.68 5.43 -14.42
N PHE A 16 14.71 6.45 -13.58
CA PHE A 16 15.43 7.69 -13.86
C PHE A 16 16.93 7.54 -13.58
N TYR A 17 17.75 7.79 -14.61
CA TYR A 17 19.23 7.77 -14.49
C TYR A 17 19.81 9.17 -14.46
N ARG A 18 19.46 9.99 -15.47
CA ARG A 18 19.80 11.41 -15.56
C ARG A 18 18.81 12.11 -16.47
N HIS A 19 18.80 13.44 -16.40
CA HIS A 19 18.13 14.25 -17.40
C HIS A 19 18.92 14.18 -18.71
N GLN A 20 18.28 13.78 -19.80
CA GLN A 20 18.85 13.79 -21.15
C GLN A 20 18.29 14.99 -21.93
N GLN A 21 19.15 15.67 -22.69
CA GLN A 21 18.70 16.71 -23.62
C GLN A 21 18.08 16.07 -24.87
N ASN A 22 17.16 16.78 -25.54
CA ASN A 22 16.46 16.25 -26.74
C ASN A 22 17.38 15.81 -27.88
N ASP A 23 18.61 16.34 -27.95
CA ASP A 23 19.58 16.02 -29.01
C ASP A 23 20.61 14.94 -28.59
N GLU A 24 20.52 14.41 -27.36
CA GLU A 24 21.40 13.33 -26.90
C GLU A 24 20.89 11.95 -27.37
N PRO A 25 21.81 11.03 -27.75
CA PRO A 25 21.41 9.65 -28.00
C PRO A 25 20.87 8.99 -26.71
N ASP A 26 20.00 8.00 -26.89
CA ASP A 26 19.48 7.19 -25.79
C ASP A 26 20.61 6.53 -25.01
N LEU A 27 20.46 6.49 -23.68
CA LEU A 27 21.43 5.85 -22.80
C LEU A 27 21.53 4.36 -23.10
N THR A 28 22.74 3.90 -23.40
CA THR A 28 23.01 2.46 -23.52
C THR A 28 22.96 1.80 -22.14
N THR A 29 22.84 0.47 -22.12
CA THR A 29 22.90 -0.29 -20.86
C THR A 29 24.23 -0.07 -20.12
N GLU A 30 25.33 0.06 -20.86
CA GLU A 30 26.65 0.35 -20.30
C GLU A 30 26.71 1.75 -19.69
N ASP A 31 26.14 2.77 -20.35
CA ASP A 31 26.09 4.13 -19.81
C ASP A 31 25.26 4.18 -18.52
N LYS A 32 24.11 3.50 -18.49
CA LYS A 32 23.26 3.40 -17.28
C LYS A 32 24.02 2.74 -16.14
N ARG A 33 24.72 1.65 -16.41
CA ARG A 33 25.54 0.92 -15.44
C ARG A 33 26.69 1.77 -14.90
N GLN A 34 27.33 2.58 -15.75
CA GLN A 34 28.36 3.52 -15.30
C GLN A 34 27.78 4.59 -14.37
N ILE A 35 26.61 5.16 -14.71
CA ILE A 35 25.92 6.15 -13.85
C ILE A 35 25.61 5.56 -12.46
N LEU A 36 25.10 4.33 -12.42
CA LEU A 36 24.82 3.64 -11.15
C LEU A 36 26.10 3.42 -10.34
N THR A 37 27.17 3.00 -11.00
CA THR A 37 28.48 2.77 -10.37
C THR A 37 29.06 4.06 -9.78
N ASP A 38 29.06 5.13 -10.56
CA ASP A 38 29.59 6.43 -10.15
C ASP A 38 28.79 6.98 -8.97
N LEU A 39 27.46 6.86 -8.99
CA LEU A 39 26.62 7.35 -7.90
C LEU A 39 26.78 6.53 -6.63
N LEU A 40 26.87 5.20 -6.75
CA LEU A 40 27.10 4.32 -5.60
C LEU A 40 28.45 4.61 -4.91
N GLN A 41 29.49 4.98 -5.67
CA GLN A 41 30.79 5.32 -5.11
C GLN A 41 30.86 6.75 -4.57
N SER A 42 30.29 7.71 -5.29
CA SER A 42 30.40 9.13 -4.95
C SER A 42 29.41 9.58 -3.87
N ASN A 43 28.17 9.08 -3.90
CA ASN A 43 27.11 9.47 -2.97
C ASN A 43 26.09 8.34 -2.75
N LYS A 44 26.43 7.45 -1.81
CA LYS A 44 25.59 6.33 -1.38
C LYS A 44 24.21 6.75 -0.88
N ALA A 45 24.10 7.89 -0.19
CA ALA A 45 22.81 8.39 0.31
C ALA A 45 21.87 8.76 -0.85
N LEU A 46 22.37 9.47 -1.86
CA LEU A 46 21.59 9.81 -3.05
C LEU A 46 21.28 8.56 -3.91
N PHE A 47 22.20 7.60 -3.96
CA PHE A 47 21.95 6.30 -4.58
C PHE A 47 20.75 5.59 -3.93
N LEU A 48 20.76 5.47 -2.59
CA LEU A 48 19.67 4.86 -1.83
C LEU A 48 18.36 5.62 -1.98
N GLN A 49 18.39 6.95 -1.99
CA GLN A 49 17.19 7.76 -2.19
C GLN A 49 16.54 7.49 -3.57
N ARG A 50 17.34 7.32 -4.62
CA ARG A 50 16.83 7.12 -5.99
C ARG A 50 16.48 5.68 -6.30
N TYR A 51 17.30 4.74 -5.83
CA TYR A 51 17.26 3.34 -6.25
C TYR A 51 16.96 2.37 -5.11
N GLY A 52 16.82 2.85 -3.87
CA GLY A 52 16.60 2.01 -2.69
C GLY A 52 15.38 1.10 -2.77
N GLN A 53 14.35 1.49 -3.52
CA GLN A 53 13.17 0.66 -3.75
C GLN A 53 13.44 -0.61 -4.56
N TYR A 54 14.60 -0.72 -5.21
CA TYR A 54 15.03 -1.87 -6.02
C TYR A 54 16.15 -2.70 -5.36
N ILE A 55 16.55 -2.32 -4.15
CA ILE A 55 17.62 -2.95 -3.37
C ILE A 55 17.02 -4.07 -2.52
N SER A 56 17.71 -5.22 -2.44
CA SER A 56 17.32 -6.35 -1.60
C SER A 56 18.07 -6.33 -0.27
N ALA A 57 17.71 -7.22 0.66
CA ALA A 57 18.43 -7.36 1.92
C ALA A 57 19.92 -7.71 1.68
N ASP A 58 20.24 -8.61 0.75
CA ASP A 58 21.64 -9.02 0.48
C ASP A 58 22.54 -7.86 0.04
N ASP A 59 21.98 -6.87 -0.66
CA ASP A 59 22.73 -5.71 -1.11
C ASP A 59 23.02 -4.72 0.02
N CYS A 60 22.30 -4.82 1.15
CA CYS A 60 22.49 -3.96 2.31
C CYS A 60 23.89 -4.12 2.93
N ASP A 61 24.53 -5.27 2.72
CA ASP A 61 25.91 -5.54 3.12
C ASP A 61 26.91 -4.51 2.58
N ILE A 62 26.65 -3.93 1.40
CA ILE A 62 27.48 -2.90 0.76
C ILE A 62 27.55 -1.61 1.61
N PHE A 63 26.54 -1.40 2.45
CA PHE A 63 26.37 -0.20 3.28
C PHE A 63 26.67 -0.45 4.76
N ARG A 64 27.04 -1.67 5.16
CA ARG A 64 27.22 -2.04 6.57
C ARG A 64 28.30 -1.23 7.30
N GLU A 65 29.37 -0.86 6.59
CA GLU A 65 30.48 -0.07 7.15
C GLU A 65 30.19 1.44 7.18
N GLU A 66 29.08 1.89 6.59
CA GLU A 66 28.73 3.31 6.56
C GLU A 66 28.40 3.85 7.95
N THR A 67 28.85 5.08 8.22
CA THR A 67 28.61 5.75 9.50
C THR A 67 27.51 6.79 9.45
N ASP A 68 27.10 7.19 8.23
CA ASP A 68 26.06 8.18 7.99
C ASP A 68 24.70 7.71 8.58
N PRO A 69 24.07 8.49 9.48
CA PRO A 69 22.79 8.12 10.08
C PRO A 69 21.64 7.97 9.08
N LEU A 70 21.62 8.75 8.00
CA LEU A 70 20.59 8.68 6.96
C LEU A 70 20.74 7.39 6.15
N ILE A 71 21.97 7.02 5.78
CA ILE A 71 22.25 5.74 5.10
C ILE A 71 21.80 4.57 6.00
N LYS A 72 22.20 4.58 7.28
CA LYS A 72 21.79 3.55 8.24
C LYS A 72 20.28 3.44 8.38
N PHE A 73 19.59 4.57 8.44
CA PHE A 73 18.14 4.60 8.50
C PHE A 73 17.50 3.98 7.25
N MET A 74 17.92 4.40 6.05
CA MET A 74 17.37 3.89 4.79
C MET A 74 17.63 2.38 4.61
N VAL A 75 18.84 1.92 4.93
CA VAL A 75 19.19 0.49 4.91
C VAL A 75 18.34 -0.28 5.91
N GLY A 76 18.21 0.23 7.14
CA GLY A 76 17.35 -0.38 8.15
C GLY A 76 15.89 -0.49 7.70
N GLN A 77 15.34 0.50 6.98
CA GLN A 77 13.99 0.41 6.41
C GLN A 77 13.85 -0.71 5.37
N ILE A 78 14.87 -0.92 4.53
CA ILE A 78 14.88 -2.00 3.54
C ILE A 78 14.89 -3.36 4.27
N GLU A 79 15.79 -3.56 5.22
CA GLU A 79 15.89 -4.79 6.03
C GLU A 79 14.61 -5.06 6.83
N LEU A 80 14.00 -4.03 7.43
CA LEU A 80 12.72 -4.14 8.14
C LEU A 80 11.60 -4.58 7.20
N LYS A 81 11.50 -3.97 6.03
CA LYS A 81 10.50 -4.33 5.02
C LYS A 81 10.66 -5.79 4.59
N THR A 82 11.90 -6.24 4.39
CA THR A 82 12.21 -7.64 4.03
C THR A 82 11.79 -8.59 5.15
N ARG A 83 12.18 -8.33 6.40
CA ARG A 83 11.81 -9.19 7.55
C ARG A 83 10.31 -9.28 7.74
N ARG A 84 9.60 -8.15 7.66
CA ARG A 84 8.13 -8.13 7.70
C ARG A 84 7.54 -8.92 6.53
N PHE A 85 8.10 -8.83 5.33
CA PHE A 85 7.63 -9.63 4.19
C PHE A 85 7.79 -11.13 4.41
N LEU A 86 8.91 -11.57 4.97
CA LEU A 86 9.13 -12.98 5.31
C LEU A 86 8.19 -13.47 6.41
N ALA A 87 7.98 -12.65 7.44
CA ALA A 87 7.00 -12.92 8.48
C ALA A 87 5.58 -13.03 7.90
N LEU A 88 5.21 -12.13 6.98
CA LEU A 88 3.94 -12.16 6.27
C LEU A 88 3.75 -13.47 5.51
N GLN A 89 4.75 -13.92 4.76
CA GLN A 89 4.69 -15.21 4.06
C GLN A 89 4.49 -16.38 5.02
N LYS A 90 5.27 -16.45 6.10
CA LYS A 90 5.10 -17.48 7.16
C LYS A 90 3.70 -17.44 7.78
N LEU A 91 3.12 -16.25 7.96
CA LEU A 91 1.77 -16.08 8.51
C LEU A 91 0.68 -16.52 7.52
N LYS A 92 0.88 -16.30 6.23
CA LYS A 92 -0.02 -16.79 5.17
C LYS A 92 -0.01 -18.32 5.10
N GLU A 93 1.17 -18.94 5.15
CA GLU A 93 1.30 -20.41 5.16
C GLU A 93 0.62 -21.04 6.38
N LYS A 94 0.76 -20.45 7.57
CA LYS A 94 0.07 -20.92 8.78
C LYS A 94 -1.44 -20.74 8.73
N GLY A 95 -1.96 -19.84 7.88
CA GLY A 95 -3.39 -19.63 7.62
C GLY A 95 -4.21 -19.01 8.77
N LYS A 96 -3.65 -18.83 9.97
CA LYS A 96 -4.40 -18.33 11.14
C LYS A 96 -4.58 -16.81 11.14
N TYR A 97 -3.55 -16.06 10.77
CA TYR A 97 -3.54 -14.59 10.90
C TYR A 97 -4.38 -13.90 9.82
N PHE A 98 -4.30 -14.41 8.58
CA PHE A 98 -5.10 -13.95 7.44
C PHE A 98 -6.38 -14.75 7.24
N SER A 99 -6.91 -15.36 8.32
CA SER A 99 -8.24 -15.97 8.26
C SER A 99 -9.33 -14.90 8.21
N ASP A 100 -10.50 -15.25 7.68
CA ASP A 100 -11.64 -14.35 7.60
C ASP A 100 -12.05 -13.79 8.97
N GLU A 101 -12.05 -14.63 10.02
CA GLU A 101 -12.31 -14.20 11.40
C GLU A 101 -11.30 -13.14 11.86
N LYS A 102 -9.99 -13.37 11.66
CA LYS A 102 -8.93 -12.48 12.13
C LYS A 102 -8.76 -11.23 11.28
N MET A 103 -9.06 -11.28 9.99
CA MET A 103 -9.07 -10.08 9.17
C MET A 103 -10.26 -9.19 9.51
N ARG A 104 -11.45 -9.76 9.73
CA ARG A 104 -12.63 -9.02 10.17
C ARG A 104 -12.47 -8.42 11.55
N GLU A 105 -11.82 -9.12 12.48
CA GLU A 105 -11.50 -8.58 13.81
C GLU A 105 -10.64 -7.30 13.69
N ARG A 106 -9.68 -7.29 12.77
CA ARG A 106 -8.78 -6.15 12.54
C ARG A 106 -9.49 -5.02 11.80
N GLU A 107 -10.17 -5.33 10.69
CA GLU A 107 -10.88 -4.36 9.83
C GLU A 107 -12.34 -4.71 9.59
N PRO A 108 -13.21 -4.45 10.57
CA PRO A 108 -14.58 -4.97 10.52
C PRO A 108 -15.46 -4.27 9.49
N TYR A 109 -15.28 -2.96 9.28
CA TYR A 109 -16.09 -2.21 8.31
C TYR A 109 -15.73 -2.59 6.89
N LEU A 110 -14.45 -2.48 6.52
CA LEU A 110 -14.00 -2.79 5.18
C LEU A 110 -14.24 -4.25 4.82
N TYR A 111 -14.05 -5.17 5.77
CA TYR A 111 -14.39 -6.58 5.58
C TYR A 111 -15.87 -6.77 5.26
N ASP A 112 -16.78 -6.18 6.05
CA ASP A 112 -18.22 -6.33 5.84
C ASP A 112 -18.64 -5.78 4.44
N VAL A 113 -18.01 -4.69 3.96
CA VAL A 113 -18.27 -4.07 2.64
C VAL A 113 -17.72 -4.89 1.48
N MET A 114 -16.45 -5.33 1.54
CA MET A 114 -15.77 -5.99 0.42
C MET A 114 -16.07 -7.48 0.35
N VAL A 115 -16.09 -8.17 1.51
CA VAL A 115 -16.19 -9.63 1.58
C VAL A 115 -17.52 -10.06 2.20
N GLY A 116 -17.92 -9.43 3.31
CA GLY A 116 -19.04 -9.85 4.15
C GLY A 116 -20.39 -9.93 3.44
N LYS A 117 -20.63 -9.08 2.42
CA LYS A 117 -21.86 -9.09 1.61
C LYS A 117 -22.10 -10.39 0.83
N PHE A 118 -21.05 -11.19 0.60
CA PHE A 118 -21.12 -12.43 -0.16
C PHE A 118 -21.04 -13.71 0.70
N ILE A 119 -20.91 -13.57 2.02
CA ILE A 119 -20.75 -14.71 2.93
C ILE A 119 -22.11 -15.33 3.23
N SER A 120 -22.18 -16.67 3.16
CA SER A 120 -23.38 -17.42 3.50
C SER A 120 -23.81 -17.22 4.95
N GLU A 121 -25.09 -17.41 5.26
CA GLU A 121 -25.59 -17.21 6.62
C GLU A 121 -25.01 -18.25 7.60
N GLU A 122 -24.74 -19.46 7.10
CA GLU A 122 -24.03 -20.51 7.82
C GLU A 122 -22.59 -20.09 8.19
N ASP A 123 -21.85 -19.51 7.26
CA ASP A 123 -20.45 -19.13 7.46
C ASP A 123 -20.30 -17.88 8.34
N ARG A 124 -21.32 -17.03 8.41
CA ARG A 124 -21.34 -15.86 9.33
C ARG A 124 -21.26 -16.28 10.80
N ILE A 125 -21.66 -17.50 11.14
CA ILE A 125 -21.52 -18.03 12.51
C ILE A 125 -20.03 -18.21 12.85
N ASN A 126 -19.20 -18.60 11.88
CA ASN A 126 -17.76 -18.80 12.05
C ASN A 126 -16.98 -17.48 12.19
N LEU A 127 -17.61 -16.35 11.86
CA LEU A 127 -17.03 -15.00 12.04
C LEU A 127 -17.31 -14.38 13.41
N ARG A 128 -18.08 -15.07 14.26
CA ARG A 128 -18.31 -14.61 15.63
C ARG A 128 -16.99 -14.74 16.39
N PRO A 129 -16.59 -13.72 17.19
CA PRO A 129 -15.37 -13.79 17.98
C PRO A 129 -15.35 -15.09 18.79
N SER A 130 -14.34 -15.91 18.53
CA SER A 130 -14.03 -17.02 19.41
C SER A 130 -13.16 -16.52 20.56
N VAL A 131 -13.54 -16.85 21.79
CA VAL A 131 -12.72 -16.59 22.98
C VAL A 131 -11.96 -17.88 23.24
N SER A 132 -10.63 -17.78 23.27
CA SER A 132 -9.80 -18.97 23.48
C SER A 132 -9.99 -19.49 24.91
N ARG A 133 -9.79 -20.79 25.11
CA ARG A 133 -9.84 -21.38 26.47
C ARG A 133 -8.73 -20.82 27.38
N GLU A 134 -7.69 -20.28 26.78
CA GLU A 134 -6.56 -19.61 27.44
C GLU A 134 -6.96 -18.23 27.97
N GLU A 135 -7.81 -17.49 27.24
CA GLU A 135 -8.35 -16.19 27.66
C GLU A 135 -9.45 -16.31 28.72
N CYS A 136 -10.24 -17.39 28.67
CA CYS A 136 -11.36 -17.60 29.60
C CYS A 136 -11.36 -19.02 30.17
N ALA A 137 -10.46 -19.26 31.14
CA ALA A 137 -10.26 -20.57 31.76
C ALA A 137 -11.51 -21.11 32.49
N GLU A 138 -12.39 -20.23 32.98
CA GLU A 138 -13.58 -20.58 33.75
C GLU A 138 -14.70 -21.20 32.90
N GLY A 139 -14.65 -21.04 31.57
CA GLY A 139 -15.63 -21.61 30.64
C GLY A 139 -17.08 -21.12 30.86
N GLY A 140 -18.03 -21.71 30.13
CA GLY A 140 -19.46 -21.45 30.35
C GLY A 140 -19.90 -20.00 30.11
N TRP A 141 -20.57 -19.37 31.09
CA TRP A 141 -21.13 -18.02 30.98
C TRP A 141 -20.08 -16.92 30.86
N ALA A 142 -18.91 -17.09 31.47
CA ALA A 142 -17.79 -16.15 31.35
C ALA A 142 -17.33 -16.05 29.89
N ASN A 143 -17.21 -17.20 29.22
CA ASN A 143 -16.89 -17.27 27.79
C ASN A 143 -17.95 -16.54 26.93
N ILE A 144 -19.24 -16.72 27.23
CA ILE A 144 -20.33 -16.03 26.51
C ILE A 144 -20.26 -14.51 26.74
N LEU A 145 -19.95 -14.06 27.96
CA LEU A 145 -19.83 -12.64 28.27
C LEU A 145 -18.65 -12.00 27.55
N CYS A 146 -17.49 -12.68 27.52
CA CYS A 146 -16.33 -12.24 26.76
C CYS A 146 -16.63 -12.17 25.27
N GLN A 147 -17.28 -13.19 24.69
CA GLN A 147 -17.70 -13.18 23.27
C GLN A 147 -18.64 -12.01 22.96
N PHE A 148 -19.57 -11.70 23.87
CA PHE A 148 -20.48 -10.57 23.72
C PHE A 148 -19.73 -9.24 23.76
N GLU A 149 -18.77 -9.08 24.68
CA GLU A 149 -17.94 -7.89 24.78
C GLU A 149 -17.10 -7.68 23.52
N SER A 150 -16.40 -8.71 23.04
CA SER A 150 -15.64 -8.67 21.79
C SER A 150 -16.54 -8.34 20.60
N SER A 151 -17.74 -8.94 20.53
CA SER A 151 -18.72 -8.66 19.47
C SER A 151 -19.20 -7.20 19.51
N ARG A 152 -19.41 -6.66 20.72
CA ARG A 152 -19.80 -5.26 20.92
C ARG A 152 -18.69 -4.31 20.49
N GLU A 153 -17.44 -4.61 20.83
CA GLU A 153 -16.28 -3.81 20.44
C GLU A 153 -16.12 -3.76 18.92
N ILE A 154 -16.21 -4.92 18.25
CA ILE A 154 -16.13 -5.02 16.79
C ILE A 154 -17.26 -4.22 16.13
N ALA A 155 -18.49 -4.34 16.65
CA ALA A 155 -19.63 -3.60 16.12
C ALA A 155 -19.48 -2.08 16.33
N GLN A 156 -18.91 -1.65 17.46
CA GLN A 156 -18.61 -0.25 17.74
C GLN A 156 -17.56 0.28 16.76
N ARG A 157 -16.41 -0.39 16.62
CA ARG A 157 -15.34 0.01 15.67
C ARG A 157 -15.85 0.08 14.24
N ARG A 158 -16.67 -0.89 13.83
CA ARG A 158 -17.31 -0.86 12.52
C ARG A 158 -18.15 0.40 12.31
N ASN A 159 -18.97 0.75 13.30
CA ASN A 159 -19.82 1.93 13.22
C ASN A 159 -18.99 3.23 13.22
N GLU A 160 -17.93 3.29 14.03
CA GLU A 160 -16.99 4.41 14.06
C GLU A 160 -16.31 4.59 12.69
N HIS A 161 -15.73 3.53 12.12
CA HIS A 161 -15.11 3.55 10.80
C HIS A 161 -16.10 3.95 9.71
N HIS A 162 -17.35 3.44 9.75
CA HIS A 162 -18.40 3.85 8.82
C HIS A 162 -18.69 5.36 8.91
N THR A 163 -18.91 5.89 10.12
CA THR A 163 -19.19 7.32 10.31
C THR A 163 -18.00 8.22 9.96
N GLN A 164 -16.77 7.72 10.14
CA GLN A 164 -15.57 8.43 9.72
C GLN A 164 -15.47 8.46 8.19
N TRP A 165 -15.68 7.32 7.54
CA TRP A 165 -15.66 7.21 6.09
C TRP A 165 -16.73 8.11 5.44
N GLU A 166 -17.96 8.12 5.96
CA GLU A 166 -19.01 9.03 5.48
C GLU A 166 -18.65 10.52 5.64
N ARG A 167 -17.79 10.85 6.61
CA ARG A 167 -17.29 12.22 6.80
C ARG A 167 -16.19 12.53 5.79
N GLU A 168 -15.20 11.65 5.66
CA GLU A 168 -14.08 11.78 4.73
C GLU A 168 -14.56 11.81 3.28
N GLU A 169 -15.55 11.00 2.92
CA GLU A 169 -16.17 11.02 1.59
C GLU A 169 -16.84 12.37 1.31
N LYS A 170 -17.58 12.92 2.28
CA LYS A 170 -18.20 14.25 2.15
C LYS A 170 -17.14 15.35 2.04
N GLU A 171 -16.05 15.25 2.79
CA GLU A 171 -14.93 16.19 2.75
C GLU A 171 -14.16 16.09 1.42
N SER A 172 -13.90 14.88 0.91
CA SER A 172 -13.26 14.67 -0.41
C SER A 172 -14.11 15.24 -1.52
N ARG A 173 -15.41 14.92 -1.55
CA ARG A 173 -16.36 15.49 -2.52
C ARG A 173 -16.40 17.03 -2.43
N GLN A 174 -16.32 17.59 -1.23
CA GLN A 174 -16.22 19.04 -1.06
C GLN A 174 -14.89 19.61 -1.60
N SER A 175 -13.76 18.95 -1.31
CA SER A 175 -12.42 19.37 -1.73
C SER A 175 -12.23 19.27 -3.24
N GLU A 176 -12.63 18.17 -3.86
CA GLU A 176 -12.64 18.01 -5.32
C GLU A 176 -13.49 19.08 -5.98
N ARG A 177 -14.66 19.39 -5.41
CA ARG A 177 -15.52 20.44 -5.93
C ARG A 177 -14.91 21.83 -5.80
N LEU A 178 -14.19 22.11 -4.71
CA LEU A 178 -13.44 23.35 -4.53
C LEU A 178 -12.28 23.45 -5.51
N SER A 179 -11.51 22.37 -5.72
CA SER A 179 -10.38 22.35 -6.65
C SER A 179 -10.82 22.50 -8.11
N ARG A 180 -11.93 21.85 -8.52
CA ARG A 180 -12.53 22.05 -9.84
C ARG A 180 -13.03 23.49 -10.03
N MET A 181 -13.67 24.04 -9.01
CA MET A 181 -14.10 25.44 -9.02
C MET A 181 -12.90 26.38 -9.15
N GLU A 182 -11.82 26.13 -8.43
CA GLU A 182 -10.58 26.90 -8.53
C GLU A 182 -9.93 26.79 -9.91
N ALA A 183 -9.85 25.59 -10.49
CA ALA A 183 -9.32 25.39 -11.85
C ALA A 183 -10.18 26.08 -12.92
N HIS A 184 -11.51 25.96 -12.83
CA HIS A 184 -12.43 26.63 -13.75
C HIS A 184 -12.35 28.15 -13.61
N VAL A 185 -12.34 28.66 -12.38
CA VAL A 185 -12.18 30.09 -12.09
C VAL A 185 -10.84 30.60 -12.60
N SER A 186 -9.75 29.86 -12.39
CA SER A 186 -8.42 30.19 -12.93
C SER A 186 -8.40 30.22 -14.45
N ASN A 187 -9.08 29.29 -15.12
CA ASN A 187 -9.16 29.26 -16.58
C ASN A 187 -9.96 30.47 -17.12
N MET A 188 -11.05 30.85 -16.43
CA MET A 188 -11.83 32.04 -16.74
C MET A 188 -11.04 33.33 -16.53
N PHE A 189 -10.30 33.45 -15.42
CA PHE A 189 -9.41 34.61 -15.19
C PHE A 189 -8.26 34.65 -16.20
N SER A 190 -7.72 33.51 -16.61
CA SER A 190 -6.73 33.44 -17.69
C SER A 190 -7.30 33.88 -19.04
N SER A 191 -8.56 33.57 -19.35
CA SER A 191 -9.22 34.07 -20.56
C SER A 191 -9.58 35.56 -20.47
N ARG A 192 -9.81 36.08 -19.26
CA ARG A 192 -10.18 37.49 -19.02
C ARG A 192 -8.97 38.42 -18.89
N GLU A 193 -7.78 37.91 -18.54
CA GLU A 193 -6.52 38.68 -18.59
C GLU A 193 -6.08 39.01 -20.03
N ASP A 194 -6.49 38.20 -21.02
CA ASP A 194 -6.31 38.49 -22.45
C ASP A 194 -7.36 39.50 -23.00
N GLU A 195 -8.43 39.78 -22.25
CA GLU A 195 -9.53 40.65 -22.64
C GLU A 195 -9.77 41.75 -21.58
N MET A 196 -8.77 42.64 -21.39
CA MET A 196 -9.05 43.96 -20.82
C MET A 196 -9.50 44.92 -21.92
N GLU A 197 -10.80 44.95 -22.19
CA GLU A 197 -11.56 46.18 -22.42
C GLU A 197 -13.06 45.91 -22.23
N ASP A 198 -13.62 46.53 -21.20
CA ASP A 198 -15.04 46.76 -20.91
C ASP A 198 -15.94 45.56 -20.51
N GLU A 199 -16.35 45.57 -19.24
CA GLU A 199 -17.75 45.58 -18.75
C GLU A 199 -17.82 44.94 -17.35
N GLU A 200 -18.01 45.80 -16.33
CA GLU A 200 -18.48 45.38 -15.01
C GLU A 200 -19.97 45.02 -15.11
N GLU A 201 -20.30 43.82 -15.58
CA GLU A 201 -21.66 43.29 -15.49
C GLU A 201 -21.76 41.99 -14.67
N ASP A 202 -22.70 42.07 -13.72
CA ASP A 202 -23.38 41.07 -12.91
C ASP A 202 -22.73 39.68 -12.75
N LEU A 203 -21.78 39.58 -11.81
CA LEU A 203 -21.13 38.33 -11.37
C LEU A 203 -22.05 37.39 -10.55
N GLY A 204 -23.35 37.71 -10.40
CA GLY A 204 -24.28 36.97 -9.54
C GLY A 204 -24.91 35.74 -10.20
N ASP A 205 -25.34 35.86 -11.47
CA ASP A 205 -26.14 34.83 -12.17
C ASP A 205 -25.27 33.71 -12.76
N GLY A 206 -24.10 34.07 -13.30
CA GLY A 206 -23.16 33.09 -13.89
C GLY A 206 -22.52 32.14 -12.87
N LEU A 207 -22.54 32.45 -11.57
CA LEU A 207 -21.94 31.61 -10.53
C LEU A 207 -22.80 30.37 -10.23
N ASP A 208 -24.12 30.47 -10.37
CA ASP A 208 -25.04 29.34 -10.19
C ASP A 208 -25.01 28.40 -11.39
N GLU A 209 -24.98 28.91 -12.63
CA GLU A 209 -24.75 28.09 -13.84
C GLU A 209 -23.39 27.35 -13.77
N LEU A 210 -22.35 28.02 -13.29
CA LEU A 210 -21.03 27.43 -13.09
C LEU A 210 -21.05 26.25 -12.11
N ARG A 211 -21.79 26.42 -11.02
CA ARG A 211 -21.96 25.39 -10.00
C ARG A 211 -22.69 24.17 -10.56
N GLU A 212 -23.69 24.37 -11.41
CA GLU A 212 -24.43 23.27 -12.07
C GLU A 212 -23.53 22.50 -13.05
N GLU A 213 -22.72 23.20 -13.85
CA GLU A 213 -21.75 22.59 -14.77
C GLU A 213 -20.71 21.72 -14.03
N VAL A 214 -20.10 22.26 -12.98
CA VAL A 214 -19.10 21.53 -12.16
C VAL A 214 -19.71 20.29 -11.51
N ASN A 215 -20.96 20.35 -11.04
CA ASN A 215 -21.63 19.19 -10.47
C ASN A 215 -21.86 18.10 -11.53
N ARG A 216 -22.25 18.47 -12.76
CA ARG A 216 -22.48 17.52 -13.85
C ARG A 216 -21.19 16.80 -14.25
N ILE A 217 -20.10 17.53 -14.45
CA ILE A 217 -18.79 16.93 -14.81
C ILE A 217 -18.28 16.02 -13.69
N SER A 218 -18.45 16.42 -12.43
CA SER A 218 -18.07 15.58 -11.28
C SER A 218 -18.87 14.28 -11.21
N GLN A 219 -20.13 14.32 -11.62
CA GLN A 219 -20.98 13.14 -11.64
C GLN A 219 -20.62 12.19 -12.79
N GLU A 220 -20.43 12.71 -14.00
CA GLU A 220 -20.02 11.92 -15.17
C GLU A 220 -18.68 11.22 -14.96
N GLU A 221 -17.72 11.89 -14.31
CA GLU A 221 -16.39 11.32 -14.03
C GLU A 221 -16.43 10.26 -12.92
N ALA A 222 -17.30 10.42 -11.91
CA ALA A 222 -17.54 9.40 -10.90
C ALA A 222 -18.20 8.15 -11.51
N GLU A 223 -19.18 8.34 -12.40
CA GLU A 223 -19.83 7.24 -13.14
C GLU A 223 -18.82 6.51 -14.04
N LEU A 224 -17.87 7.21 -14.66
CA LEU A 224 -16.82 6.61 -15.48
C LEU A 224 -15.81 5.78 -14.66
N MET A 225 -15.51 6.19 -13.42
CA MET A 225 -14.65 5.41 -12.52
C MET A 225 -15.36 4.16 -11.99
N GLU A 226 -16.68 4.23 -11.79
CA GLU A 226 -17.52 3.12 -11.31
C GLU A 226 -17.71 2.05 -12.39
N GLU A 227 -17.81 2.43 -13.68
CA GLU A 227 -17.93 1.49 -14.81
C GLU A 227 -16.70 0.56 -15.02
N GLY A 228 -15.55 0.88 -14.40
CA GLY A 228 -14.31 0.12 -14.54
C GLY A 228 -13.99 -0.87 -13.41
N MET A 229 -14.74 -0.87 -12.31
CA MET A 229 -14.48 -1.75 -11.16
C MET A 229 -15.21 -3.10 -11.30
N ASP A 230 -14.43 -4.19 -11.31
CA ASP A 230 -14.98 -5.54 -11.24
C ASP A 230 -15.38 -5.87 -9.80
N ASP A 231 -16.67 -5.68 -9.50
CA ASP A 231 -17.29 -5.96 -8.20
C ASP A 231 -17.50 -7.47 -7.92
N SER A 232 -16.86 -8.37 -8.69
CA SER A 232 -16.96 -9.79 -8.43
C SER A 232 -16.43 -10.16 -7.03
N PRO A 233 -17.06 -11.15 -6.36
CA PRO A 233 -16.66 -11.54 -5.00
C PRO A 233 -15.17 -11.92 -4.88
N GLU A 234 -14.60 -12.51 -5.93
CA GLU A 234 -13.20 -12.95 -5.97
C GLU A 234 -12.23 -11.77 -6.04
N VAL A 235 -12.55 -10.75 -6.85
CA VAL A 235 -11.73 -9.53 -6.97
C VAL A 235 -11.77 -8.74 -5.68
N LEU A 236 -12.95 -8.46 -5.14
CA LEU A 236 -13.08 -7.71 -3.88
C LEU A 236 -12.39 -8.43 -2.71
N ARG A 237 -12.46 -9.77 -2.66
CA ARG A 237 -11.72 -10.54 -1.64
C ARG A 237 -10.21 -10.39 -1.82
N ARG A 238 -9.71 -10.51 -3.05
CA ARG A 238 -8.28 -10.38 -3.34
C ARG A 238 -7.75 -8.99 -3.00
N GLU A 239 -8.50 -7.94 -3.32
CA GLU A 239 -8.15 -6.56 -3.00
C GLU A 239 -8.13 -6.33 -1.48
N PHE A 240 -9.14 -6.84 -0.78
CA PHE A 240 -9.17 -6.78 0.68
C PHE A 240 -7.98 -7.52 1.30
N GLU A 241 -7.64 -8.71 0.81
CA GLU A 241 -6.45 -9.44 1.26
C GLU A 241 -5.16 -8.68 0.97
N ALA A 242 -5.05 -8.00 -0.18
CA ALA A 242 -3.89 -7.18 -0.51
C ALA A 242 -3.77 -5.98 0.42
N TYR A 243 -4.87 -5.30 0.72
CA TYR A 243 -4.94 -4.21 1.69
C TYR A 243 -4.48 -4.68 3.09
N MET A 244 -4.97 -5.84 3.55
CA MET A 244 -4.55 -6.40 4.84
C MET A 244 -3.06 -6.77 4.86
N GLN A 245 -2.48 -7.18 3.73
CA GLN A 245 -1.04 -7.45 3.60
C GLN A 245 -0.23 -6.15 3.63
N GLU A 246 -0.67 -5.11 2.93
CA GLU A 246 -0.01 -3.80 2.93
C GLU A 246 -0.01 -3.17 4.31
N ARG A 247 -1.15 -3.18 5.00
CA ARG A 247 -1.27 -2.72 6.38
C ARG A 247 -0.32 -3.44 7.32
N PHE A 248 -0.17 -4.74 7.13
CA PHE A 248 0.77 -5.53 7.90
C PHE A 248 2.22 -5.05 7.66
N LEU A 249 2.62 -4.89 6.40
CA LEU A 249 3.97 -4.44 6.05
C LEU A 249 4.27 -3.02 6.57
N ALA A 250 3.26 -2.15 6.55
CA ALA A 250 3.33 -0.79 7.08
C ALA A 250 3.42 -0.73 8.62
N GLY A 251 3.17 -1.83 9.34
CA GLY A 251 3.23 -1.88 10.80
C GLY A 251 1.96 -1.38 11.50
N MET A 252 0.83 -1.37 10.80
CA MET A 252 -0.43 -0.80 11.32
C MET A 252 -1.21 -1.75 12.23
N ASP A 253 -0.81 -3.01 12.34
CA ASP A 253 -1.49 -4.02 13.16
C ASP A 253 -0.89 -4.18 14.56
N SER A 254 -0.24 -3.16 15.12
CA SER A 254 0.49 -3.23 16.39
C SER A 254 -0.37 -3.63 17.60
N ARG A 255 -1.70 -3.50 17.48
CA ARG A 255 -2.67 -4.00 18.47
C ARG A 255 -2.80 -5.53 18.48
N PHE A 256 -2.46 -6.19 17.39
CA PHE A 256 -2.70 -7.62 17.16
C PHE A 256 -1.41 -8.43 16.99
N ILE A 257 -0.32 -7.77 16.59
CA ILE A 257 0.98 -8.41 16.46
C ILE A 257 2.09 -7.54 17.03
N ASP A 258 3.05 -8.20 17.69
CA ASP A 258 4.23 -7.54 18.23
C ASP A 258 5.30 -7.41 17.15
N TYR A 259 5.31 -6.26 16.46
CA TYR A 259 6.30 -5.96 15.44
C TYR A 259 7.73 -5.90 15.98
N ASP A 260 7.94 -5.57 17.26
CA ASP A 260 9.30 -5.48 17.82
C ASP A 260 10.00 -6.84 17.74
N THR A 261 9.25 -7.92 17.97
CA THR A 261 9.77 -9.29 17.84
C THR A 261 10.16 -9.62 16.40
N ILE A 262 9.38 -9.18 15.41
CA ILE A 262 9.61 -9.45 13.99
C ILE A 262 10.77 -8.59 13.46
N ASP A 263 10.76 -7.31 13.83
CA ASP A 263 11.69 -6.28 13.40
C ASP A 263 13.09 -6.47 14.01
N HIS A 264 13.27 -7.39 14.96
CA HIS A 264 14.56 -7.78 15.53
C HIS A 264 14.88 -9.28 15.38
N ASP A 265 14.03 -10.04 14.68
CA ASP A 265 14.28 -11.47 14.44
C ASP A 265 15.27 -11.68 13.28
N MET A 266 16.54 -11.75 13.63
CA MET A 266 17.64 -12.04 12.70
C MET A 266 17.55 -13.44 12.07
N ALA A 267 16.78 -14.38 12.66
CA ALA A 267 16.64 -15.72 12.11
C ALA A 267 15.71 -15.76 10.88
N LEU A 268 14.93 -14.69 10.66
CA LEU A 268 14.17 -14.54 9.41
C LEU A 268 15.09 -14.34 8.22
N ASP A 269 16.20 -13.62 8.40
CA ASP A 269 17.16 -13.34 7.33
C ASP A 269 17.83 -14.64 6.87
N GLU A 270 18.25 -15.50 7.80
CA GLU A 270 18.82 -16.83 7.49
C GLU A 270 17.83 -17.77 6.79
N CYS A 271 16.52 -17.63 7.07
CA CYS A 271 15.49 -18.45 6.41
C CYS A 271 15.31 -18.07 4.93
N ASP A 272 15.49 -16.80 4.56
CA ASP A 272 15.38 -16.38 3.16
C ASP A 272 16.56 -16.91 2.36
N ASP A 273 17.77 -16.88 2.93
CA ASP A 273 18.98 -17.46 2.32
C ASP A 273 18.80 -18.95 1.99
N ILE A 274 18.22 -19.73 2.91
CA ILE A 274 17.97 -21.16 2.70
C ILE A 274 16.95 -21.35 1.58
N ARG A 275 15.85 -20.59 1.60
CA ARG A 275 14.82 -20.70 0.58
C ARG A 275 15.32 -20.27 -0.80
N ALA A 276 16.16 -19.24 -0.86
CA ALA A 276 16.79 -18.80 -2.11
C ALA A 276 17.63 -19.93 -2.71
N ARG A 277 18.42 -20.65 -1.89
CA ARG A 277 19.17 -21.83 -2.33
C ARG A 277 18.26 -22.98 -2.76
N ASP A 278 17.21 -23.29 -2.01
CA ASP A 278 16.27 -24.36 -2.38
C ASP A 278 15.57 -24.07 -3.73
N LEU A 279 15.26 -22.79 -4.00
CA LEU A 279 14.70 -22.35 -5.28
C LEU A 279 15.72 -22.42 -6.42
N GLU A 280 16.97 -22.07 -6.14
CA GLU A 280 18.10 -22.19 -7.08
C GLU A 280 18.36 -23.66 -7.43
N GLU A 281 18.48 -24.56 -6.45
CA GLU A 281 18.68 -26.00 -6.66
C GLU A 281 17.54 -26.60 -7.49
N LYS A 282 16.28 -26.25 -7.19
CA LYS A 282 15.13 -26.68 -7.99
C LYS A 282 15.18 -26.18 -9.44
N TRP A 283 15.77 -25.01 -9.68
CA TRP A 283 15.94 -24.45 -11.01
C TRP A 283 17.04 -25.19 -11.79
N PHE A 284 18.15 -25.53 -11.13
CA PHE A 284 19.22 -26.36 -11.72
C PHE A 284 18.77 -27.80 -12.00
N ASP A 285 17.99 -28.41 -11.10
CA ASP A 285 17.42 -29.75 -11.31
C ASP A 285 16.42 -29.77 -12.49
N ALA A 286 15.75 -28.66 -12.77
CA ALA A 286 14.80 -28.54 -13.88
C ALA A 286 15.50 -28.36 -15.25
N ASP A 287 16.72 -27.83 -15.27
CA ASP A 287 17.54 -27.68 -16.49
C ASP A 287 18.30 -28.98 -16.86
N ASP A 288 18.52 -29.89 -15.90
CA ASP A 288 19.15 -31.19 -16.13
C ASP A 288 18.19 -32.27 -16.70
N ASP A 289 16.88 -31.96 -16.80
CA ASP A 289 15.82 -32.84 -17.31
C ASP A 289 15.46 -32.59 -18.81
N GLU A 290 16.27 -31.82 -19.57
CA GLU A 290 16.14 -31.65 -21.04
C GLU A 290 17.08 -32.54 -21.89
#